data_AF-A0A958C5I5-F1
#
_entry.id   AF-A0A958C5I5-F1
#
_cell.length_a   1.000
_cell.length_b   1.000
_cell.length_c   1.000
_cell.angle_alpha   90.00
_cell.angle_beta   90.00
_cell.angle_gamma   90.00
#
_symmetry.space_group_name_H-M   'P 1'
#
loop_
_entity.id
_entity.type
_entity.pdbx_description
1 polymer ?
#
loop_
_entity_poly.entity_id
_entity_poly.type
_entity_poly.pdbx_seq_one_letter_code
_entity_poly.pdbx_strand_id
1 'polypeptide(L)'
;IPPTPQQGPVSYAGLMRFEQSSNEMTGAPKWVDLSQRPLWSDMAELYTQADNPPLAPDATKAEIDAAIARQAAAVTSKVDYTQMPQDETLAVWSLALGSESEKLWVTTNRDDQKVVFNVAWFPGWRAYLLDGEDGPIVGELPIEREDGPLARIVVPAPQGEHVILLRFDDTPVRKAAFWIALFGWLLLLAVLLAGLAFRVWRREPVTSDQ
;
A
#
# COMPACT_ATOMS: atom_id res chain seq x y z
N ILE A 1 -22.83 27.66 -13.06
CA ILE A 1 -22.78 28.56 -11.88
C ILE A 1 -21.30 28.69 -11.50
N PRO A 2 -20.72 29.89 -11.47
CA PRO A 2 -19.35 30.08 -11.01
C PRO A 2 -19.24 29.79 -9.50
N PRO A 3 -18.15 29.18 -9.01
CA PRO A 3 -17.98 28.84 -7.60
C PRO A 3 -17.95 30.09 -6.72
N THR A 4 -18.61 30.02 -5.55
CA THR A 4 -18.65 31.11 -4.55
C THR A 4 -17.37 31.13 -3.70
N PRO A 5 -17.04 32.22 -2.98
CA PRO A 5 -15.83 32.31 -2.14
C PRO A 5 -15.74 31.25 -1.03
N GLN A 6 -16.87 30.69 -0.58
CA GLN A 6 -16.91 29.55 0.35
C GLN A 6 -16.63 28.19 -0.33
N GLN A 7 -16.63 28.15 -1.67
CA GLN A 7 -16.31 27.00 -2.52
C GLN A 7 -14.92 27.17 -3.17
N GLY A 8 -14.01 27.88 -2.49
CA GLY A 8 -12.61 27.96 -2.89
C GLY A 8 -11.97 26.57 -2.95
N PRO A 9 -10.81 26.42 -3.63
CA PRO A 9 -10.09 25.16 -3.66
C PRO A 9 -9.88 24.66 -2.23
N VAL A 10 -10.39 23.47 -1.93
CA VAL A 10 -10.09 22.80 -0.66
C VAL A 10 -8.58 22.60 -0.60
N SER A 11 -7.93 23.21 0.39
CA SER A 11 -6.53 22.90 0.65
C SER A 11 -6.40 21.40 0.92
N TYR A 12 -5.29 20.79 0.53
CA TYR A 12 -5.04 19.37 0.82
C TYR A 12 -5.23 19.04 2.31
N ALA A 13 -4.83 19.96 3.20
CA ALA A 13 -5.10 19.87 4.63
C ALA A 13 -6.61 19.87 4.98
N GLY A 14 -7.44 20.64 4.25
CA GLY A 14 -8.90 20.61 4.39
C GLY A 14 -9.53 19.32 3.87
N LEU A 15 -9.01 18.77 2.77
CA LEU A 15 -9.42 17.47 2.24
C LEU A 15 -9.03 16.34 3.20
N MET A 16 -7.83 16.39 3.77
CA MET A 16 -7.36 15.43 4.79
C MET A 16 -8.15 15.51 6.09
N ARG A 17 -8.56 16.70 6.55
CA ARG A 17 -9.47 16.82 7.72
C ARG A 17 -10.87 16.28 7.43
N PHE A 18 -11.37 16.44 6.20
CA PHE A 18 -12.64 15.85 5.79
C PHE A 18 -12.54 14.31 5.78
N GLU A 19 -11.54 13.75 5.12
CA GLU A 19 -11.24 12.32 5.11
C GLU A 19 -11.04 11.74 6.53
N GLN A 20 -10.34 12.47 7.40
CA GLN A 20 -10.17 12.18 8.83
C GLN A 20 -11.52 12.15 9.56
N SER A 21 -12.41 13.11 9.31
CA SER A 21 -13.74 13.17 9.94
C SER A 21 -14.72 12.11 9.40
N SER A 22 -14.51 11.67 8.16
CA SER A 22 -15.34 10.67 7.49
C SER A 22 -14.92 9.23 7.80
N ASN A 23 -13.80 9.03 8.50
CA ASN A 23 -13.24 7.71 8.85
C ASN A 23 -12.97 6.80 7.63
N GLU A 24 -12.85 7.37 6.42
CA GLU A 24 -12.70 6.61 5.16
C GLU A 24 -11.25 6.25 4.83
N MET A 25 -10.24 6.93 5.41
CA MET A 25 -8.83 6.61 5.14
C MET A 25 -8.27 5.43 5.92
N THR A 26 -9.07 4.77 6.77
CA THR A 26 -8.46 4.02 7.86
C THR A 26 -8.44 2.51 7.70
N GLY A 27 -9.00 1.94 6.62
CA GLY A 27 -9.14 0.52 6.23
C GLY A 27 -8.19 -0.47 6.91
N ALA A 28 -8.28 -0.56 8.24
CA ALA A 28 -7.17 -1.04 9.03
C ALA A 28 -7.27 -2.55 9.15
N PRO A 29 -6.12 -3.23 9.09
CA PRO A 29 -6.08 -4.63 9.43
C PRO A 29 -6.64 -4.86 10.83
N LYS A 30 -7.26 -6.03 11.04
CA LYS A 30 -7.83 -6.46 12.33
C LYS A 30 -6.84 -6.35 13.51
N TRP A 31 -5.54 -6.33 13.23
CA TRP A 31 -4.48 -6.35 14.23
C TRP A 31 -4.11 -4.96 14.77
N VAL A 32 -4.58 -3.89 14.14
CA VAL A 32 -4.37 -2.52 14.62
C VAL A 32 -5.39 -2.22 15.72
N ASP A 33 -4.94 -1.72 16.86
CA ASP A 33 -5.82 -1.22 17.91
C ASP A 33 -6.40 0.15 17.48
N LEU A 34 -7.68 0.13 17.11
CA LEU A 34 -8.38 1.33 16.65
C LEU A 34 -8.55 2.41 17.73
N SER A 35 -8.42 2.07 19.01
CA SER A 35 -8.55 3.04 20.11
C SER A 35 -7.27 3.82 20.38
N GLN A 36 -6.12 3.24 20.01
CA GLN A 36 -4.79 3.81 20.24
C GLN A 36 -4.08 4.23 18.95
N ARG A 37 -4.64 3.91 17.79
CA ARG A 37 -4.15 4.46 16.54
C ARG A 37 -4.26 5.99 16.59
N PRO A 38 -3.28 6.73 16.05
CA PRO A 38 -3.49 8.12 15.78
C PRO A 38 -4.71 8.29 14.87
N LEU A 39 -5.50 9.35 15.12
CA LEU A 39 -6.70 9.69 14.34
C LEU A 39 -6.38 10.02 12.87
N TRP A 40 -5.10 10.06 12.54
CA TRP A 40 -4.52 10.26 11.22
C TRP A 40 -3.36 9.24 11.07
N SER A 41 -3.04 8.79 9.86
CA SER A 41 -1.99 7.77 9.63
C SER A 41 -0.60 8.37 9.88
N ASP A 42 0.38 7.64 10.44
CA ASP A 42 1.78 8.12 10.56
C ASP A 42 2.34 8.63 9.23
N MET A 43 1.89 8.03 8.11
CA MET A 43 2.22 8.52 6.78
C MET A 43 1.56 9.85 6.44
N ALA A 44 0.32 10.06 6.89
CA ALA A 44 -0.35 11.35 6.78
C ALA A 44 0.36 12.42 7.61
N GLU A 45 1.03 12.09 8.74
CA GLU A 45 1.93 13.06 9.37
C GLU A 45 3.02 13.40 8.41
N LEU A 46 3.69 12.40 7.83
CA LEU A 46 4.82 12.66 6.95
C LEU A 46 4.41 13.57 5.78
N TYR A 47 3.20 13.40 5.25
CA TYR A 47 2.60 14.31 4.27
C TYR A 47 2.26 15.71 4.83
N THR A 48 2.04 15.89 6.13
CA THR A 48 1.60 17.15 6.76
C THR A 48 2.74 17.89 7.51
N GLN A 49 3.67 17.16 8.11
CA GLN A 49 4.87 17.56 8.88
C GLN A 49 6.08 17.84 8.00
N ALA A 50 6.03 17.65 6.68
CA ALA A 50 7.03 18.20 5.79
C ALA A 50 6.97 19.75 5.82
N ASP A 51 7.52 20.33 6.89
CA ASP A 51 7.86 21.73 7.15
C ASP A 51 7.00 22.78 6.44
N ASN A 52 5.68 22.61 6.48
CA ASN A 52 4.76 23.52 5.81
C ASN A 52 4.04 24.39 6.85
N PRO A 53 4.42 25.67 7.01
CA PRO A 53 3.58 26.61 7.73
C PRO A 53 2.19 26.68 7.05
N PRO A 54 1.10 26.85 7.82
CA PRO A 54 -0.23 26.98 7.23
C PRO A 54 -0.25 28.12 6.21
N LEU A 55 -0.74 27.82 5.00
CA LEU A 55 -0.94 28.83 3.96
C LEU A 55 -1.91 29.90 4.48
N ALA A 56 -1.53 31.16 4.31
CA ALA A 56 -2.42 32.27 4.63
C ALA A 56 -3.71 32.17 3.78
N PRO A 57 -4.86 32.65 4.28
CA PRO A 57 -6.13 32.60 3.54
C PRO A 57 -6.08 33.27 2.16
N ASP A 58 -5.13 34.18 1.97
CA ASP A 58 -4.86 34.97 0.78
C ASP A 58 -3.60 34.53 0.02
N ALA A 59 -3.09 33.32 0.29
CA ALA A 59 -1.91 32.78 -0.38
C ALA A 59 -2.06 32.83 -1.91
N THR A 60 -1.00 33.28 -2.56
CA THR A 60 -0.92 33.35 -4.02
C THR A 60 -0.83 31.96 -4.64
N LYS A 61 -1.22 31.84 -5.91
CA LYS A 61 -1.13 30.58 -6.65
C LYS A 61 0.29 29.97 -6.62
N ALA A 62 1.33 30.80 -6.69
CA ALA A 62 2.72 30.33 -6.65
C ALA A 62 3.09 29.74 -5.28
N GLU A 63 2.59 30.32 -4.18
CA GLU A 63 2.80 29.79 -2.82
C GLU A 63 2.04 28.47 -2.61
N ILE A 64 0.83 28.37 -3.17
CA ILE A 64 0.04 27.13 -3.19
C ILE A 64 0.78 26.05 -3.99
N ASP A 65 1.23 26.36 -5.20
CA ASP A 65 1.95 25.42 -6.07
C ASP A 65 3.27 24.96 -5.40
N ALA A 66 3.99 25.86 -4.72
CA ALA A 66 5.21 25.54 -3.98
C ALA A 66 4.94 24.70 -2.71
N ALA A 67 3.82 24.93 -2.03
CA ALA A 67 3.39 24.10 -0.89
C ALA A 67 2.98 22.69 -1.34
N ILE A 68 2.26 22.58 -2.46
CA ILE A 68 1.91 21.29 -3.09
C ILE A 68 3.18 20.56 -3.52
N ALA A 69 4.15 21.24 -4.13
CA ALA A 69 5.42 20.63 -4.53
C ALA A 69 6.23 20.13 -3.31
N ARG A 70 6.29 20.90 -2.21
CA ARG A 70 6.91 20.46 -0.95
C ARG A 70 6.20 19.27 -0.32
N GLN A 71 4.88 19.29 -0.32
CA GLN A 71 4.05 18.21 0.19
C GLN A 71 4.14 16.94 -0.66
N ALA A 72 4.31 17.07 -1.98
CA ALA A 72 4.57 15.95 -2.87
C ALA A 72 5.99 15.37 -2.73
N ALA A 73 6.97 16.21 -2.34
CA ALA A 73 8.34 15.80 -2.06
C ALA A 73 8.53 15.17 -0.66
N ALA A 74 7.50 15.25 0.20
CA ALA A 74 7.57 14.96 1.62
C ALA A 74 7.85 13.49 1.98
N VAL A 75 7.41 12.54 1.14
CA VAL A 75 7.49 11.11 1.47
C VAL A 75 8.42 10.39 0.51
N THR A 76 9.65 10.17 0.96
CA THR A 76 10.68 9.44 0.22
C THR A 76 10.81 7.98 0.65
N SER A 77 10.11 7.59 1.73
CA SER A 77 10.24 6.27 2.34
C SER A 77 9.09 5.94 3.29
N LYS A 78 8.79 4.64 3.48
CA LYS A 78 7.89 4.13 4.53
C LYS A 78 8.68 3.73 5.80
N VAL A 79 10.00 3.87 5.83
CA VAL A 79 10.80 3.50 7.02
C VAL A 79 10.59 4.50 8.16
N ASP A 80 10.48 4.00 9.38
CA ASP A 80 10.50 4.82 10.59
C ASP A 80 11.94 5.20 10.95
N TYR A 81 12.45 6.28 10.36
CA TYR A 81 13.80 6.78 10.64
C TYR A 81 14.00 7.24 12.09
N THR A 82 12.93 7.50 12.86
CA THR A 82 13.09 7.89 14.28
C THR A 82 13.62 6.74 15.14
N GLN A 83 13.43 5.51 14.68
CA GLN A 83 13.92 4.28 15.30
C GLN A 83 15.25 3.80 14.68
N MET A 84 15.76 4.47 13.65
CA MET A 84 16.97 4.08 12.92
C MET A 84 18.10 5.09 13.23
N PRO A 85 19.15 4.71 13.97
CA PRO A 85 20.17 5.66 14.45
C PRO A 85 21.02 6.31 13.35
N GLN A 86 20.98 5.80 12.10
CA GLN A 86 21.71 6.36 10.94
C GLN A 86 23.20 6.54 11.21
N ASP A 87 23.81 5.52 11.81
CA ASP A 87 25.20 5.50 12.23
C ASP A 87 25.86 4.16 11.86
N GLU A 88 27.06 3.91 12.41
CA GLU A 88 27.80 2.67 12.17
C GLU A 88 27.07 1.41 12.64
N THR A 89 26.07 1.54 13.53
CA THR A 89 25.29 0.40 14.05
C THR A 89 24.17 -0.02 13.10
N LEU A 90 23.46 0.96 12.55
CA LEU A 90 22.41 0.76 11.58
C LEU A 90 22.23 2.04 10.76
N ALA A 91 22.41 1.91 9.44
CA ALA A 91 22.00 2.92 8.49
C ALA A 91 21.10 2.30 7.42
N VAL A 92 20.06 3.04 7.07
CA VAL A 92 19.00 2.62 6.14
C VAL A 92 18.75 3.75 5.17
N TRP A 93 18.64 3.42 3.89
CA TRP A 93 18.35 4.40 2.85
C TRP A 93 17.31 3.86 1.86
N SER A 94 16.31 4.67 1.53
CA SER A 94 15.31 4.32 0.51
C SER A 94 15.89 4.49 -0.89
N LEU A 95 15.95 3.40 -1.65
CA LEU A 95 16.42 3.38 -3.03
C LEU A 95 15.26 3.57 -4.02
N ALA A 96 14.10 2.97 -3.74
CA ALA A 96 12.92 3.09 -4.58
C ALA A 96 11.63 2.90 -3.79
N LEU A 97 10.66 3.78 -4.01
CA LEU A 97 9.36 3.77 -3.36
C LEU A 97 8.24 3.47 -4.37
N GLY A 98 7.48 2.40 -4.13
CA GLY A 98 6.24 2.09 -4.86
C GLY A 98 5.02 2.18 -3.94
N SER A 99 3.81 2.02 -4.48
CA SER A 99 2.60 1.90 -3.64
C SER A 99 2.59 0.58 -2.85
N GLU A 100 3.01 -0.50 -3.50
CA GLU A 100 3.01 -1.87 -2.99
C GLU A 100 4.41 -2.39 -2.65
N SER A 101 5.42 -1.53 -2.72
CA SER A 101 6.80 -1.93 -2.49
C SER A 101 7.68 -0.80 -1.97
N GLU A 102 8.81 -1.17 -1.40
CA GLU A 102 9.92 -0.28 -1.12
C GLU A 102 11.24 -1.06 -1.14
N LYS A 103 12.23 -0.52 -1.84
CA LYS A 103 13.59 -1.04 -1.91
C LYS A 103 14.47 -0.17 -1.02
N LEU A 104 15.23 -0.82 -0.15
CA LEU A 104 16.11 -0.19 0.81
C LEU A 104 17.53 -0.70 0.66
N TRP A 105 18.50 0.20 0.78
CA TRP A 105 19.84 -0.15 1.17
C TRP A 105 19.92 -0.16 2.69
N VAL A 106 20.50 -1.20 3.27
CA VAL A 106 20.65 -1.36 4.71
C VAL A 106 22.06 -1.82 5.01
N THR A 107 22.72 -1.14 5.94
CA THR A 107 23.98 -1.62 6.52
C THR A 107 23.84 -1.72 8.02
N THR A 108 24.32 -2.81 8.58
CA THR A 108 24.41 -2.97 10.03
C THR A 108 25.64 -3.78 10.41
N ASN A 109 26.28 -3.39 11.51
CA ASN A 109 27.39 -4.12 12.09
C ASN A 109 26.96 -5.14 13.15
N ARG A 110 25.65 -5.28 13.40
CA ARG A 110 25.03 -6.20 14.38
C ARG A 110 24.02 -7.13 13.71
N ASP A 111 23.67 -8.21 14.39
CA ASP A 111 22.71 -9.23 13.94
C ASP A 111 21.33 -9.09 14.61
N ASP A 112 21.16 -8.14 15.53
CA ASP A 112 19.93 -7.90 16.29
C ASP A 112 19.12 -6.69 15.81
N GLN A 113 19.59 -6.00 14.77
CA GLN A 113 18.94 -4.80 14.25
C GLN A 113 17.72 -5.14 13.42
N LYS A 114 16.74 -4.24 13.44
CA LYS A 114 15.48 -4.39 12.72
C LYS A 114 15.11 -3.09 12.05
N VAL A 115 14.58 -3.18 10.84
CA VAL A 115 13.98 -2.06 10.11
C VAL A 115 12.49 -2.07 10.38
N VAL A 116 11.97 -0.96 10.89
CA VAL A 116 10.54 -0.76 11.16
C VAL A 116 9.94 0.08 10.04
N PHE A 117 8.84 -0.37 9.46
CA PHE A 117 8.11 0.35 8.42
C PHE A 117 6.82 0.93 9.01
N ASN A 118 6.50 2.18 8.66
CA ASN A 118 5.23 2.86 8.93
C ASN A 118 4.09 2.32 8.04
N VAL A 119 4.00 1.00 7.98
CA VAL A 119 2.98 0.22 7.27
C VAL A 119 2.43 -0.79 8.26
N ALA A 120 1.10 -0.81 8.41
CA ALA A 120 0.43 -1.82 9.21
C ALA A 120 0.66 -3.21 8.59
N TRP A 121 1.00 -4.18 9.43
CA TRP A 121 1.22 -5.56 9.01
C TRP A 121 -0.07 -6.16 8.43
N PHE A 122 0.08 -6.87 7.32
CA PHE A 122 -1.00 -7.63 6.69
C PHE A 122 -0.48 -8.89 5.96
N PRO A 123 -1.22 -10.02 5.98
CA PRO A 123 -0.89 -11.23 5.25
C PRO A 123 -0.77 -10.98 3.76
N GLY A 124 0.46 -11.01 3.23
CA GLY A 124 0.75 -10.70 1.84
C GLY A 124 2.01 -9.88 1.68
N TRP A 125 2.39 -9.10 2.70
CA TRP A 125 3.71 -8.48 2.75
C TRP A 125 4.81 -9.56 2.83
N ARG A 126 5.90 -9.31 2.12
CA ARG A 126 7.08 -10.16 2.03
C ARG A 126 8.32 -9.28 2.00
N ALA A 127 9.38 -9.71 2.67
CA ALA A 127 10.68 -9.04 2.60
C ALA A 127 11.66 -9.95 1.87
N TYR A 128 12.44 -9.39 0.97
CA TYR A 128 13.40 -10.12 0.15
C TYR A 128 14.78 -9.50 0.27
N LEU A 129 15.81 -10.33 0.19
CA LEU A 129 17.18 -9.90 0.00
C LEU A 129 17.47 -9.89 -1.50
N LEU A 130 18.09 -8.82 -2.01
CA LEU A 130 18.50 -8.67 -3.40
C LEU A 130 20.03 -8.75 -3.55
N ASP A 131 20.50 -9.22 -4.71
CA ASP A 131 21.92 -9.19 -5.09
C ASP A 131 22.33 -7.79 -5.59
N GLY A 132 22.47 -6.84 -4.68
CA GLY A 132 22.69 -5.43 -5.01
C GLY A 132 21.42 -4.69 -5.43
N GLU A 133 21.56 -3.44 -5.88
CA GLU A 133 20.42 -2.54 -6.06
C GLU A 133 19.43 -3.04 -7.13
N ASP A 134 19.92 -3.50 -8.29
CA ASP A 134 19.09 -3.97 -9.41
C ASP A 134 19.19 -5.49 -9.64
N GLY A 135 19.68 -6.22 -8.64
CA GLY A 135 19.86 -7.66 -8.72
C GLY A 135 18.56 -8.46 -8.55
N PRO A 136 18.62 -9.77 -8.85
CA PRO A 136 17.53 -10.68 -8.55
C PRO A 136 17.33 -10.86 -7.03
N ILE A 137 16.16 -11.38 -6.67
CA ILE A 137 15.88 -11.85 -5.31
C ILE A 137 16.76 -13.08 -5.03
N VAL A 138 17.58 -13.01 -3.98
CA VAL A 138 18.45 -14.10 -3.51
C VAL A 138 17.89 -14.87 -2.32
N GLY A 139 16.95 -14.27 -1.57
CA GLY A 139 16.32 -14.92 -0.43
C GLY A 139 15.10 -14.17 0.09
N GLU A 140 14.28 -14.83 0.90
CA GLU A 140 13.19 -14.21 1.66
C GLU A 140 13.66 -14.00 3.10
N LEU A 141 13.44 -12.79 3.62
CA LEU A 141 13.67 -12.43 5.01
C LEU A 141 12.38 -12.63 5.81
N PRO A 142 12.47 -13.09 7.07
CA PRO A 142 11.29 -13.15 7.92
C PRO A 142 10.73 -11.75 8.14
N ILE A 143 9.39 -11.65 8.16
CA ILE A 143 8.71 -10.43 8.58
C ILE A 143 8.03 -10.69 9.92
N GLU A 144 8.17 -9.73 10.82
CA GLU A 144 7.55 -9.74 12.13
C GLU A 144 6.48 -8.64 12.19
N ARG A 145 5.52 -8.85 13.09
CA ARG A 145 4.54 -7.83 13.44
C ARG A 145 5.01 -7.21 14.74
N GLU A 146 5.08 -5.88 14.76
CA GLU A 146 5.35 -5.13 15.99
C GLU A 146 4.29 -5.43 17.05
N ASP A 147 4.73 -5.69 18.29
CA ASP A 147 3.88 -5.89 19.46
C ASP A 147 3.41 -4.53 20.04
N GLY A 148 2.89 -3.69 19.16
CA GLY A 148 2.40 -2.34 19.46
C GLY A 148 1.01 -2.09 18.86
N PRO A 149 0.37 -0.96 19.22
CA PRO A 149 -1.01 -0.65 18.80
C PRO A 149 -1.15 -0.51 17.29
N LEU A 150 -0.07 -0.17 16.60
CA LEU A 150 -0.03 0.03 15.15
C LEU A 150 0.24 -1.25 14.36
N ALA A 151 0.69 -2.32 15.05
CA ALA A 151 1.03 -3.61 14.45
C ALA A 151 1.88 -3.45 13.17
N ARG A 152 2.93 -2.62 13.22
CA ARG A 152 3.77 -2.29 12.06
C ARG A 152 4.57 -3.48 11.55
N ILE A 153 5.02 -3.40 10.30
CA ILE A 153 5.94 -4.38 9.71
C ILE A 153 7.34 -4.14 10.25
N VAL A 154 7.96 -5.22 10.74
CA VAL A 154 9.33 -5.23 11.22
C VAL A 154 10.12 -6.27 10.45
N VAL A 155 11.28 -5.89 9.91
CA VAL A 155 12.15 -6.78 9.13
C VAL A 155 13.52 -6.83 9.80
N PRO A 156 14.00 -8.00 10.26
CA PRO A 156 15.36 -8.15 10.75
C PRO A 156 16.38 -7.81 9.67
N ALA A 157 17.35 -6.96 10.00
CA ALA A 157 18.43 -6.57 9.10
C ALA A 157 19.62 -7.53 9.28
N PRO A 158 20.01 -8.31 8.25
CA PRO A 158 21.18 -9.15 8.35
C PRO A 158 22.46 -8.33 8.49
N GLN A 159 23.45 -8.85 9.24
CA GLN A 159 24.74 -8.20 9.41
C GLN A 159 25.45 -7.99 8.05
N GLY A 160 26.04 -6.82 7.86
CA GLY A 160 26.71 -6.39 6.64
C GLY A 160 25.86 -5.42 5.83
N GLU A 161 26.24 -5.25 4.56
CA GLU A 161 25.60 -4.37 3.61
C GLU A 161 24.70 -5.17 2.67
N HIS A 162 23.43 -4.78 2.59
CA HIS A 162 22.38 -5.54 1.92
C HIS A 162 21.35 -4.64 1.28
N VAL A 163 20.71 -5.14 0.21
CA VAL A 163 19.54 -4.49 -0.38
C VAL A 163 18.29 -5.31 -0.03
N ILE A 164 17.36 -4.67 0.68
CA ILE A 164 16.11 -5.27 1.13
C ILE A 164 14.96 -4.74 0.28
N LEU A 165 14.12 -5.64 -0.22
CA LEU A 165 12.87 -5.29 -0.90
C LEU A 165 11.69 -5.73 -0.05
N LEU A 166 10.93 -4.77 0.49
CA LEU A 166 9.60 -5.02 1.03
C LEU A 166 8.59 -4.93 -0.12
N ARG A 167 7.77 -5.97 -0.31
CA ARG A 167 6.75 -6.00 -1.37
C ARG A 167 5.47 -6.68 -0.90
N PHE A 168 4.33 -6.16 -1.36
CA PHE A 168 3.03 -6.79 -1.18
C PHE A 168 2.72 -7.76 -2.33
N ASP A 169 2.64 -9.04 -2.00
CA ASP A 169 2.38 -10.12 -2.94
C ASP A 169 0.92 -10.57 -2.97
N ASP A 170 0.62 -11.56 -3.81
CA ASP A 170 -0.67 -12.24 -3.82
C ASP A 170 -0.99 -12.94 -2.50
N THR A 171 -2.10 -12.52 -1.91
CA THR A 171 -2.64 -13.12 -0.69
C THR A 171 -3.29 -14.48 -1.02
N PRO A 172 -3.23 -15.47 -0.12
CA PRO A 172 -3.88 -16.77 -0.34
C PRO A 172 -5.37 -16.64 -0.65
N VAL A 173 -6.05 -15.68 0.00
CA VAL A 173 -7.47 -15.39 -0.22
C VAL A 173 -7.72 -14.87 -1.63
N ARG A 174 -6.88 -13.97 -2.15
CA ARG A 174 -6.99 -13.46 -3.51
C ARG A 174 -6.83 -14.58 -4.55
N LYS A 175 -5.87 -15.49 -4.32
CA LYS A 175 -5.69 -16.68 -5.17
C LYS A 175 -6.92 -17.58 -5.14
N ALA A 176 -7.49 -17.85 -3.96
CA ALA A 176 -8.69 -18.68 -3.84
C ALA A 176 -9.91 -18.06 -4.53
N ALA A 177 -10.13 -16.75 -4.33
CA ALA A 177 -11.23 -16.02 -4.97
C ALA A 177 -11.12 -16.05 -6.50
N PHE A 178 -9.91 -15.89 -7.03
CA PHE A 178 -9.65 -16.03 -8.46
C PHE A 178 -10.08 -17.40 -8.99
N TRP A 179 -9.69 -18.49 -8.32
CA TRP A 179 -10.07 -19.83 -8.74
C TRP A 179 -11.58 -20.07 -8.65
N ILE A 180 -12.24 -19.61 -7.58
CA ILE A 180 -13.69 -19.71 -7.43
C ILE A 180 -14.40 -18.99 -8.58
N ALA A 181 -13.98 -17.76 -8.90
CA ALA A 181 -14.54 -17.00 -10.01
C ALA A 181 -14.34 -17.71 -11.36
N LEU A 182 -13.14 -18.24 -11.60
CA LEU A 182 -12.82 -18.98 -12.83
C LEU A 182 -13.71 -20.21 -12.99
N PHE A 183 -13.85 -21.04 -11.95
CA PHE A 183 -14.71 -22.22 -12.01
C PHE A 183 -16.18 -21.86 -12.14
N GLY A 184 -16.64 -20.79 -11.49
CA GLY A 184 -17.99 -20.26 -11.66
C GLY A 184 -18.28 -19.87 -13.11
N TRP A 185 -17.34 -19.16 -13.75
CA TRP A 185 -17.43 -18.80 -15.17
C TRP A 185 -17.45 -20.03 -16.09
N LEU A 186 -16.58 -21.01 -15.86
CA LEU A 186 -16.55 -22.24 -16.65
C LEU A 186 -17.85 -23.03 -16.51
N LEU A 187 -18.40 -23.13 -15.30
CA LEU A 187 -19.68 -23.79 -15.05
C LEU A 187 -20.83 -23.07 -15.78
N LEU A 188 -20.87 -21.74 -15.68
CA LEU A 188 -21.88 -20.93 -16.38
C LEU A 188 -21.80 -21.16 -17.89
N LEU A 189 -20.59 -21.14 -18.46
CA LEU A 189 -20.38 -21.37 -19.88
C LEU A 189 -20.82 -22.78 -20.30
N ALA A 190 -20.51 -23.81 -19.50
CA ALA A 190 -20.95 -25.18 -19.74
C ALA A 190 -22.48 -25.32 -19.75
N VAL A 191 -23.17 -24.68 -18.79
CA VAL A 191 -24.65 -24.67 -18.74
C VAL A 191 -25.24 -23.96 -19.94
N LEU A 192 -24.68 -22.83 -20.36
CA LEU A 192 -25.14 -22.09 -21.55
C LEU A 192 -24.97 -22.93 -22.83
N LEU A 193 -23.80 -23.55 -23.02
CA LEU A 193 -23.53 -24.42 -24.17
C LEU A 193 -24.44 -25.65 -24.19
N ALA A 194 -24.65 -26.30 -23.03
CA ALA A 194 -25.58 -27.41 -22.92
C ALA A 194 -27.02 -26.99 -23.24
N GLY A 195 -27.46 -25.82 -22.77
CA GLY A 195 -28.77 -25.26 -23.08
C GLY A 195 -28.95 -24.92 -24.56
N LEU A 196 -27.91 -24.39 -25.21
CA LEU A 196 -27.87 -24.14 -26.66
C LEU A 196 -27.96 -25.45 -27.46
N ALA A 197 -27.12 -26.44 -27.12
CA ALA A 197 -27.14 -27.76 -27.76
C ALA A 197 -28.51 -28.44 -27.61
N PHE A 198 -29.10 -28.37 -26.42
CA PHE A 198 -30.44 -28.90 -26.15
C PHE A 198 -31.53 -28.20 -26.98
N ARG A 199 -31.45 -26.88 -27.15
CA ARG A 199 -32.39 -26.13 -28.00
C ARG A 199 -32.24 -26.47 -29.48
N VAL A 200 -31.02 -26.68 -29.95
CA VAL A 200 -30.75 -27.10 -31.34
C VAL A 200 -31.28 -28.52 -31.57
N TRP A 201 -31.01 -29.44 -30.66
CA TRP A 201 -31.50 -30.82 -30.74
C TRP A 201 -33.03 -30.91 -30.70
N ARG A 202 -33.72 -30.07 -29.91
CA ARG A 202 -35.19 -29.99 -29.92
C ARG A 202 -35.79 -29.36 -31.17
N ARG A 203 -34.99 -28.72 -32.03
CA ARG A 203 -35.40 -28.20 -33.34
C ARG A 203 -35.10 -29.23 -34.43
N GLU A 204 -35.60 -30.44 -34.29
CA GLU A 204 -35.70 -31.35 -35.44
C GLU A 204 -36.96 -31.04 -36.26
N PRO A 205 -36.90 -31.18 -37.60
CA PRO A 205 -37.82 -30.56 -38.53
C PRO A 205 -39.21 -31.20 -38.46
N VAL A 206 -40.25 -30.37 -38.52
CA VAL A 206 -41.61 -30.82 -38.87
C VAL A 206 -41.50 -31.46 -40.24
N THR A 207 -41.61 -32.78 -40.31
CA THR A 207 -41.76 -33.53 -41.55
C THR A 207 -43.01 -33.00 -42.25
N SER A 208 -42.84 -32.25 -43.32
CA SER A 208 -43.93 -31.89 -44.23
C SER A 208 -44.28 -33.15 -45.01
N ASP A 209 -45.21 -33.93 -44.46
CA ASP A 209 -45.99 -34.86 -45.26
C ASP A 209 -47.23 -34.08 -45.74
N GLN A 210 -47.38 -33.94 -47.05
CA GLN A 210 -48.53 -33.51 -47.88
C GLN A 210 -47.99 -32.91 -49.19
#